data_AF-A0A2E5X9H0-F1
#
_entry.id   AF-A0A2E5X9H0-F1
#
_cell.length_a   1.000
_cell.length_b   1.000
_cell.length_c   1.000
_cell.angle_alpha   90.00
_cell.angle_beta   90.00
_cell.angle_gamma   90.00
#
_symmetry.space_group_name_H-M   'P 1'
#
loop_
_entity.id
_entity.type
_entity.pdbx_description
1 polymer ?
#
loop_
_entity_poly.entity_id
_entity_poly.type
_entity_poly.pdbx_seq_one_letter_code
_entity_poly.pdbx_strand_id
1 'polypeptide(L)'
;MATPSSGAISLNEMHVEVGGSSGSTVSINDSDIRALTGKSSGATASWNDYYDKAADWSISMTVGATNKDTPGSQYVAGSNIRYKGYNTTFRPTGTNYGSMNDYADSDFLGGQTIDTFNVSGDSDVSGNQSTTLLFATDSSSATVANNDTAFKKVTINSNVYNRSDATYTAASGDRTQWQWSITQTVAANNTSALIPFTAPGNSCSIVFNRNP
;
A
#
# COMPACT_ATOMS: atom_id res chain seq x y z
N MET A 1 -2.59 -12.90 11.90
CA MET A 1 -3.70 -12.47 12.78
C MET A 1 -3.10 -11.57 13.81
N ALA A 2 -3.31 -10.27 13.59
CA ALA A 2 -2.75 -9.22 14.42
C ALA A 2 -2.88 -9.53 15.93
N THR A 3 -1.88 -9.09 16.69
CA THR A 3 -1.97 -9.14 18.15
C THR A 3 -3.22 -8.37 18.61
N PRO A 4 -3.84 -8.79 19.74
CA PRO A 4 -5.06 -8.14 20.20
C PRO A 4 -4.84 -6.64 20.44
N SER A 5 -5.94 -5.89 20.48
CA SER A 5 -5.92 -4.46 20.80
C SER A 5 -6.00 -4.18 22.31
N SER A 6 -6.43 -5.17 23.10
CA SER A 6 -6.49 -5.10 24.56
C SER A 6 -6.65 -6.50 25.18
N GLY A 7 -6.59 -6.60 26.51
CA GLY A 7 -6.84 -7.85 27.24
C GLY A 7 -5.55 -8.62 27.52
N ALA A 8 -5.64 -9.95 27.63
CA ALA A 8 -4.46 -10.78 27.78
C ALA A 8 -3.81 -11.02 26.42
N ILE A 9 -2.49 -10.88 26.34
CA ILE A 9 -1.67 -11.29 25.20
C ILE A 9 -0.67 -12.34 25.67
N SER A 10 -0.57 -13.44 24.94
CA SER A 10 0.41 -14.49 25.20
C SER A 10 1.65 -14.33 24.31
N LEU A 11 2.79 -14.81 24.82
CA LEU A 11 4.03 -14.85 24.03
C LEU A 11 3.90 -15.76 22.80
N ASN A 12 3.08 -16.80 22.88
CA ASN A 12 2.79 -17.68 21.75
C ASN A 12 2.02 -16.95 20.64
N GLU A 13 1.05 -16.10 20.98
CA GLU A 13 0.34 -15.28 19.98
C GLU A 13 1.28 -14.31 19.28
N MET A 14 2.15 -13.62 20.02
CA MET A 14 3.16 -12.76 19.42
C MET A 14 4.11 -13.54 18.50
N HIS A 15 4.52 -14.74 18.92
CA HIS A 15 5.41 -15.60 18.13
C HIS A 15 4.75 -16.08 16.84
N VAL A 16 3.51 -16.56 16.92
CA VAL A 16 2.73 -16.96 15.74
C VAL A 16 2.58 -15.79 14.78
N GLU A 17 2.36 -14.57 15.31
CA GLU A 17 2.15 -13.40 14.47
C GLU A 17 3.40 -13.00 13.67
N VAL A 18 4.59 -13.27 14.19
CA VAL A 18 5.84 -13.01 13.46
C VAL A 18 6.31 -14.20 12.61
N GLY A 19 5.40 -15.12 12.30
CA GLY A 19 5.68 -16.29 11.45
C GLY A 19 6.24 -17.49 12.21
N GLY A 20 6.25 -17.44 13.53
CA GLY A 20 6.63 -18.54 14.40
C GLY A 20 5.64 -19.71 14.38
N SER A 21 6.13 -20.90 14.72
CA SER A 21 5.26 -22.07 14.88
C SER A 21 4.69 -22.11 16.29
N SER A 22 3.37 -22.26 16.39
CA SER A 22 2.67 -22.38 17.68
C SER A 22 3.25 -23.53 18.51
N GLY A 23 3.41 -23.30 19.82
CA GLY A 23 3.93 -24.28 20.77
C GLY A 23 5.45 -24.48 20.72
N SER A 24 6.17 -23.77 19.86
CA SER A 24 7.63 -23.75 19.91
C SER A 24 8.16 -22.85 21.03
N THR A 25 9.42 -23.03 21.42
CA THR A 25 10.04 -22.21 22.46
C THR A 25 10.37 -20.83 21.89
N VAL A 26 9.85 -19.79 22.54
CA VAL A 26 10.07 -18.40 22.19
C VAL A 26 10.41 -17.60 23.44
N SER A 27 11.26 -16.59 23.28
CA SER A 27 11.65 -15.62 24.30
C SER A 27 11.23 -14.22 23.90
N ILE A 28 10.94 -13.37 24.90
CA ILE A 28 10.59 -11.97 24.67
C ILE A 28 11.72 -11.16 24.01
N ASN A 29 12.95 -11.64 24.10
CA ASN A 29 14.12 -11.02 23.46
C ASN A 29 14.55 -11.78 22.19
N ASP A 30 13.68 -12.56 21.57
CA ASP A 30 13.96 -13.08 20.24
C ASP A 30 13.78 -11.98 19.20
N SER A 31 14.53 -12.07 18.09
CA SER A 31 14.58 -11.00 17.08
C SER A 31 13.25 -10.76 16.38
N ASP A 32 12.49 -11.82 16.17
CA ASP A 32 11.15 -11.80 15.59
C ASP A 32 10.16 -11.06 16.51
N ILE A 33 10.13 -11.39 17.81
CA ILE A 33 9.31 -10.69 18.80
C ILE A 33 9.68 -9.21 18.90
N ARG A 34 10.98 -8.90 18.90
CA ARG A 34 11.43 -7.50 18.91
C ARG A 34 11.02 -6.72 17.66
N ALA A 35 10.88 -7.38 16.50
CA ALA A 35 10.47 -6.72 15.27
C ALA A 35 9.08 -6.08 15.38
N LEU A 36 8.17 -6.65 16.19
CA LEU A 36 6.85 -6.06 16.47
C LEU A 36 6.94 -4.66 17.12
N THR A 37 7.99 -4.44 17.91
CA THR A 37 8.20 -3.17 18.66
C THR A 37 9.26 -2.27 18.04
N GLY A 38 10.03 -2.78 17.07
CA GLY A 38 11.19 -2.08 16.49
C GLY A 38 12.34 -1.86 17.48
N LYS A 39 12.37 -2.58 18.61
CA LYS A 39 13.36 -2.37 19.67
C LYS A 39 14.65 -3.15 19.40
N SER A 40 15.78 -2.54 19.78
CA SER A 40 17.09 -3.20 19.73
C SER A 40 17.20 -4.28 20.81
N SER A 41 18.16 -5.21 20.62
CA SER A 41 18.42 -6.26 21.62
C SER A 41 18.78 -5.65 22.98
N GLY A 42 18.14 -6.14 24.04
CA GLY A 42 18.35 -5.67 25.42
C GLY A 42 17.68 -4.33 25.75
N ALA A 43 16.97 -3.72 24.81
CA ALA A 43 16.14 -2.54 25.10
C ALA A 43 14.89 -2.95 25.88
N THR A 44 14.48 -2.11 26.84
CA THR A 44 13.28 -2.34 27.63
C THR A 44 12.03 -2.24 26.74
N ALA A 45 11.24 -3.32 26.69
CA ALA A 45 9.91 -3.34 26.11
C ALA A 45 8.83 -3.32 27.21
N SER A 46 7.75 -2.59 26.98
CA SER A 46 6.53 -2.64 27.76
C SER A 46 5.55 -3.58 27.07
N TRP A 47 4.68 -4.24 27.83
CA TRP A 47 3.59 -5.04 27.25
C TRP A 47 2.70 -4.21 26.32
N ASN A 48 2.53 -2.91 26.61
CA ASN A 48 1.78 -1.99 25.77
C ASN A 48 2.38 -1.83 24.37
N ASP A 49 3.67 -2.13 24.18
CA ASP A 49 4.31 -2.01 22.87
C ASP A 49 3.90 -3.12 21.90
N TYR A 50 3.26 -4.19 22.38
CA TYR A 50 2.94 -5.38 21.59
C TYR A 50 1.47 -5.49 21.17
N TYR A 51 0.60 -4.57 21.58
CA TYR A 51 -0.78 -4.51 21.10
C TYR A 51 -0.84 -3.87 19.72
N ASP A 52 -1.87 -4.23 18.94
CA ASP A 52 -2.15 -3.70 17.60
C ASP A 52 -1.00 -3.91 16.58
N LYS A 53 -0.24 -5.00 16.73
CA LYS A 53 0.86 -5.37 15.83
C LYS A 53 0.40 -6.41 14.84
N ALA A 54 0.94 -6.37 13.64
CA ALA A 54 0.64 -7.34 12.60
C ALA A 54 1.91 -7.76 11.87
N ALA A 55 1.95 -9.00 11.39
CA ALA A 55 2.92 -9.46 10.42
C ALA A 55 2.89 -8.54 9.19
N ASP A 56 4.02 -8.40 8.50
CA ASP A 56 4.04 -7.63 7.26
C ASP A 56 3.20 -8.32 6.18
N TRP A 57 2.27 -7.57 5.57
CA TRP A 57 1.47 -8.08 4.47
C TRP A 57 2.17 -7.82 3.14
N SER A 58 2.66 -8.90 2.52
CA SER A 58 3.46 -8.85 1.30
C SER A 58 2.66 -9.27 0.07
N ILE A 59 2.63 -8.40 -0.93
CA ILE A 59 1.91 -8.56 -2.18
C ILE A 59 2.91 -8.53 -3.34
N SER A 60 2.77 -9.46 -4.28
CA SER A 60 3.46 -9.45 -5.56
C SER A 60 2.51 -8.97 -6.65
N MET A 61 2.86 -7.87 -7.31
CA MET A 61 2.06 -7.26 -8.37
C MET A 61 2.78 -7.35 -9.71
N THR A 62 2.10 -7.82 -10.76
CA THR A 62 2.53 -7.58 -12.14
C THR A 62 2.03 -6.21 -12.58
N VAL A 63 2.95 -5.32 -12.92
CA VAL A 63 2.62 -3.94 -13.30
C VAL A 63 1.89 -3.94 -14.64
N GLY A 64 0.69 -3.37 -14.68
CA GLY A 64 -0.02 -3.05 -15.93
C GLY A 64 0.16 -1.58 -16.33
N ALA A 65 -0.36 -1.25 -17.51
CA ALA A 65 -0.38 0.11 -18.01
C ALA A 65 -1.62 0.41 -18.82
N THR A 66 -2.03 1.67 -18.77
CA THR A 66 -2.96 2.26 -19.72
C THR A 66 -2.69 3.77 -19.83
N ASN A 67 -3.36 4.44 -20.76
CA ASN A 67 -3.35 5.89 -20.89
C ASN A 67 -4.78 6.42 -21.06
N LYS A 68 -4.98 7.65 -20.63
CA LYS A 68 -6.21 8.40 -20.87
C LYS A 68 -5.86 9.67 -21.62
N ASP A 69 -6.24 9.70 -22.89
CA ASP A 69 -6.05 10.84 -23.77
C ASP A 69 -7.26 11.75 -23.68
N THR A 70 -7.04 13.02 -23.34
CA THR A 70 -8.06 14.07 -23.41
C THR A 70 -7.66 15.00 -24.55
N PRO A 71 -8.35 14.96 -25.69
CA PRO A 71 -8.05 15.85 -26.80
C PRO A 71 -8.13 17.32 -26.37
N GLY A 72 -7.15 18.10 -26.81
CA GLY A 72 -7.17 19.54 -26.62
C GLY A 72 -8.30 20.20 -27.43
N SER A 73 -8.67 21.41 -27.04
CA SER A 73 -9.52 22.31 -27.82
C SER A 73 -8.70 23.48 -28.34
N GLN A 74 -9.30 24.37 -29.15
CA GLN A 74 -8.61 25.54 -29.74
C GLN A 74 -7.83 26.41 -28.72
N TYR A 75 -8.24 26.41 -27.45
CA TYR A 75 -7.65 27.24 -26.39
C TYR A 75 -7.14 26.44 -25.18
N VAL A 76 -7.20 25.10 -25.22
CA VAL A 76 -6.81 24.25 -24.10
C VAL A 76 -5.96 23.12 -24.64
N ALA A 77 -4.71 23.02 -24.15
CA ALA A 77 -3.83 21.92 -24.49
C ALA A 77 -4.49 20.58 -24.12
N GLY A 78 -4.29 19.57 -24.96
CA GLY A 78 -4.66 18.21 -24.61
C GLY A 78 -3.86 17.72 -23.40
N SER A 79 -4.29 16.61 -22.82
CA SER A 79 -3.53 15.91 -21.80
C SER A 79 -3.47 14.43 -22.11
N ASN A 80 -2.36 13.81 -21.73
CA ASN A 80 -2.15 12.40 -21.88
C ASN A 80 -1.70 11.81 -20.55
N ILE A 81 -2.68 11.36 -19.75
CA ILE A 81 -2.41 10.80 -18.43
C ILE A 81 -1.99 9.34 -18.58
N ARG A 82 -0.76 9.05 -18.14
CA ARG A 82 -0.21 7.70 -18.07
C ARG A 82 -0.55 7.09 -16.74
N TYR A 83 -0.97 5.84 -16.75
CA TYR A 83 -1.18 5.03 -15.55
C TYR A 83 -0.25 3.82 -15.56
N LYS A 84 0.29 3.48 -14.40
CA LYS A 84 1.11 2.28 -14.16
C LYS A 84 0.76 1.66 -12.81
N GLY A 85 0.63 0.35 -12.76
CA GLY A 85 0.31 -0.39 -11.54
C GLY A 85 -0.84 -1.36 -11.75
N TYR A 86 -1.80 -1.36 -10.82
CA TYR A 86 -2.97 -2.21 -10.82
C TYR A 86 -4.25 -1.37 -10.74
N ASN A 87 -5.28 -1.77 -11.49
CA ASN A 87 -6.62 -1.22 -11.40
C ASN A 87 -7.64 -2.25 -11.87
N THR A 88 -8.74 -2.39 -11.13
CA THR A 88 -9.92 -3.13 -11.58
C THR A 88 -10.96 -2.19 -12.16
N THR A 89 -11.46 -1.19 -11.42
CA THR A 89 -12.62 -0.42 -11.93
C THR A 89 -12.56 1.09 -11.72
N PHE A 90 -11.68 1.59 -10.87
CA PHE A 90 -11.78 2.97 -10.40
C PHE A 90 -11.08 3.99 -11.28
N ARG A 91 -9.74 3.91 -11.40
CA ARG A 91 -8.96 4.98 -12.03
C ARG A 91 -7.83 4.43 -12.93
N PRO A 92 -7.88 4.69 -14.24
CA PRO A 92 -9.01 5.25 -14.98
C PRO A 92 -10.22 4.29 -14.95
N THR A 93 -11.41 4.88 -14.93
CA THR A 93 -12.66 4.13 -14.83
C THR A 93 -12.86 3.23 -16.05
N GLY A 94 -13.30 1.99 -15.82
CA GLY A 94 -13.64 1.05 -16.88
C GLY A 94 -12.45 0.47 -17.66
N THR A 95 -11.23 0.55 -17.12
CA THR A 95 -10.04 -0.05 -17.74
C THR A 95 -9.25 -0.88 -16.74
N ASN A 96 -9.21 -2.19 -16.94
CA ASN A 96 -8.51 -3.11 -16.05
C ASN A 96 -7.07 -3.29 -16.55
N TYR A 97 -6.09 -3.27 -15.64
CA TYR A 97 -4.70 -3.56 -15.97
C TYR A 97 -3.92 -3.99 -14.73
N GLY A 98 -2.85 -4.74 -14.96
CA GLY A 98 -2.02 -5.31 -13.91
C GLY A 98 -2.72 -6.45 -13.20
N SER A 99 -2.01 -7.08 -12.27
CA SER A 99 -2.56 -8.16 -11.43
C SER A 99 -1.80 -8.23 -10.12
N MET A 100 -2.48 -8.64 -9.04
CA MET A 100 -1.85 -8.93 -7.75
C MET A 100 -2.18 -10.37 -7.32
N ASN A 101 -1.27 -11.00 -6.60
CA ASN A 101 -1.50 -12.34 -6.03
C ASN A 101 -2.44 -12.32 -4.81
N ASP A 102 -2.58 -11.14 -4.19
CA ASP A 102 -3.42 -10.91 -3.02
C ASP A 102 -3.98 -9.49 -3.08
N TYR A 103 -5.19 -9.31 -2.54
CA TYR A 103 -5.99 -8.09 -2.67
C TYR A 103 -6.79 -7.76 -1.41
N ALA A 104 -6.75 -8.56 -0.33
CA ALA A 104 -7.44 -8.22 0.90
C ALA A 104 -6.78 -8.84 2.12
N ASP A 105 -6.77 -8.09 3.22
CA ASP A 105 -6.26 -8.57 4.49
C ASP A 105 -7.06 -7.96 5.66
N SER A 106 -7.57 -8.80 6.56
CA SER A 106 -8.34 -8.37 7.74
C SER A 106 -7.50 -7.60 8.75
N ASP A 107 -6.20 -7.92 8.81
CA ASP A 107 -5.19 -7.27 9.61
C ASP A 107 -4.58 -6.04 8.91
N PHE A 108 -5.09 -5.54 7.78
CA PHE A 108 -4.59 -4.27 7.22
C PHE A 108 -5.68 -3.36 6.67
N LEU A 109 -6.79 -3.90 6.21
CA LEU A 109 -7.84 -3.11 5.56
C LEU A 109 -9.24 -3.46 6.08
N GLY A 110 -9.32 -4.13 7.23
CA GLY A 110 -10.58 -4.65 7.75
C GLY A 110 -11.25 -5.66 6.80
N GLY A 111 -10.47 -6.31 5.93
CA GLY A 111 -10.94 -7.26 4.94
C GLY A 111 -11.45 -6.63 3.65
N GLN A 112 -11.40 -5.30 3.51
CA GLN A 112 -11.73 -4.63 2.25
C GLN A 112 -10.71 -4.98 1.17
N THR A 113 -11.19 -5.04 -0.08
CA THR A 113 -10.34 -5.40 -1.22
C THR A 113 -9.67 -4.18 -1.84
N ILE A 114 -8.47 -4.35 -2.40
CA ILE A 114 -7.78 -3.33 -3.19
C ILE A 114 -8.43 -3.27 -4.59
N ASP A 115 -9.00 -2.12 -4.96
CA ASP A 115 -9.57 -1.85 -6.30
C ASP A 115 -8.55 -1.13 -7.19
N THR A 116 -7.64 -0.35 -6.60
CA THR A 116 -6.60 0.37 -7.36
C THR A 116 -5.33 0.54 -6.55
N PHE A 117 -4.21 0.28 -7.21
CA PHE A 117 -2.90 0.64 -6.72
C PHE A 117 -2.03 1.08 -7.90
N ASN A 118 -2.04 2.38 -8.22
CA ASN A 118 -1.36 2.89 -9.40
C ASN A 118 -0.66 4.22 -9.15
N VAL A 119 0.27 4.55 -10.04
CA VAL A 119 0.81 5.90 -10.17
C VAL A 119 0.36 6.48 -11.49
N SER A 120 0.08 7.78 -11.50
CA SER A 120 -0.35 8.49 -12.69
C SER A 120 0.26 9.86 -12.85
N GLY A 121 0.46 10.28 -14.09
CA GLY A 121 0.99 11.60 -14.43
C GLY A 121 0.75 11.96 -15.88
N ASP A 122 0.70 13.25 -16.19
CA ASP A 122 0.56 13.74 -17.57
C ASP A 122 1.88 13.56 -18.31
N SER A 123 1.87 13.15 -19.58
CA SER A 123 3.07 12.99 -20.39
C SER A 123 3.34 14.16 -21.35
N ASP A 124 2.40 15.11 -21.45
CA ASP A 124 2.51 16.24 -22.38
C ASP A 124 3.26 17.44 -21.78
N VAL A 125 3.54 17.46 -20.48
CA VAL A 125 4.34 18.51 -19.86
C VAL A 125 5.82 18.12 -19.83
N SER A 126 6.67 18.99 -20.36
CA SER A 126 8.12 18.79 -20.37
C SER A 126 8.73 18.92 -18.97
N GLY A 127 9.50 17.93 -18.55
CA GLY A 127 10.25 17.94 -17.28
C GLY A 127 9.60 17.14 -16.16
N ASN A 128 10.07 17.35 -14.93
CA ASN A 128 9.51 16.69 -13.75
C ASN A 128 8.14 17.27 -13.40
N GLN A 129 7.19 16.37 -13.12
CA GLN A 129 5.80 16.73 -12.81
C GLN A 129 5.33 16.06 -11.52
N SER A 130 4.31 16.65 -10.92
CA SER A 130 3.55 16.04 -9.83
C SER A 130 2.75 14.86 -10.38
N THR A 131 3.22 13.66 -10.08
CA THR A 131 2.50 12.40 -10.27
C THR A 131 1.80 12.02 -8.97
N THR A 132 0.73 11.23 -9.08
CA THR A 132 -0.04 10.76 -7.93
C THR A 132 0.05 9.25 -7.84
N LEU A 133 0.61 8.76 -6.73
CA LEU A 133 0.42 7.38 -6.30
C LEU A 133 -0.93 7.30 -5.57
N LEU A 134 -1.83 6.49 -6.10
CA LEU A 134 -3.16 6.23 -5.56
C LEU A 134 -3.24 4.79 -5.08
N PHE A 135 -3.65 4.64 -3.83
CA PHE A 135 -4.10 3.39 -3.26
C PHE A 135 -5.59 3.54 -2.90
N ALA A 136 -6.44 2.67 -3.44
CA ALA A 136 -7.89 2.70 -3.20
C ALA A 136 -8.45 1.31 -2.93
N THR A 137 -9.33 1.22 -1.95
CA THR A 137 -10.06 -0.01 -1.61
C THR A 137 -11.51 0.08 -2.03
N ASP A 138 -12.12 -1.04 -2.39
CA ASP A 138 -13.57 -1.14 -2.43
C ASP A 138 -14.09 -1.06 -0.99
N SER A 139 -14.84 0.00 -0.65
CA SER A 139 -15.50 0.17 0.65
C SER A 139 -17.02 0.07 0.56
N SER A 140 -17.52 -0.75 -0.38
CA SER A 140 -18.94 -1.09 -0.54
C SER A 140 -19.62 -1.57 0.76
N SER A 141 -18.87 -2.14 1.70
CA SER A 141 -19.35 -2.61 3.01
C SER A 141 -18.98 -1.71 4.19
N ALA A 142 -17.79 -1.12 4.22
CA ALA A 142 -17.32 -0.23 5.29
C ALA A 142 -16.10 0.60 4.84
N THR A 143 -15.94 1.80 5.40
CA THR A 143 -14.72 2.59 5.23
C THR A 143 -13.54 1.97 5.98
N VAL A 144 -12.35 2.00 5.38
CA VAL A 144 -11.12 1.57 6.06
C VAL A 144 -10.64 2.69 7.00
N ALA A 145 -10.17 2.37 8.21
CA ALA A 145 -9.71 3.39 9.15
C ALA A 145 -8.44 4.11 8.67
N ASN A 146 -8.31 5.42 8.94
CA ASN A 146 -7.07 6.17 8.66
C ASN A 146 -6.16 6.24 9.89
N ASN A 147 -5.68 5.10 10.36
CA ASN A 147 -4.80 4.97 11.52
C ASN A 147 -3.80 3.82 11.31
N ASP A 148 -2.93 3.57 12.28
CA ASP A 148 -1.89 2.53 12.17
C ASP A 148 -2.48 1.11 12.21
N THR A 149 -3.76 0.95 12.58
CA THR A 149 -4.49 -0.32 12.44
C THR A 149 -4.95 -0.56 11.00
N ALA A 150 -4.84 0.39 10.08
CA ALA A 150 -4.88 0.03 8.66
C ALA A 150 -3.47 -0.36 8.22
N PHE A 151 -2.61 0.64 8.13
CA PHE A 151 -1.18 0.46 7.92
C PHE A 151 -0.47 1.72 8.40
N LYS A 152 0.82 1.58 8.72
CA LYS A 152 1.67 2.71 9.08
C LYS A 152 2.43 3.23 7.85
N LYS A 153 2.91 2.31 7.02
CA LYS A 153 3.62 2.59 5.77
C LYS A 153 3.36 1.48 4.75
N VAL A 154 3.53 1.82 3.49
CA VAL A 154 3.62 0.85 2.39
C VAL A 154 4.97 1.02 1.69
N THR A 155 5.67 -0.08 1.49
CA THR A 155 6.94 -0.12 0.78
C THR A 155 6.72 -0.75 -0.59
N ILE A 156 7.06 -0.02 -1.64
CA ILE A 156 6.91 -0.46 -3.04
C ILE A 156 8.30 -0.54 -3.66
N ASN A 157 8.77 -1.77 -3.89
CA ASN A 157 10.16 -2.09 -4.17
C ASN A 157 11.07 -1.57 -3.05
N SER A 158 11.74 -0.43 -3.26
CA SER A 158 12.58 0.23 -2.25
C SER A 158 12.06 1.61 -1.83
N ASN A 159 10.90 2.02 -2.34
CA ASN A 159 10.29 3.32 -2.04
C ASN A 159 9.31 3.16 -0.86
N VAL A 160 9.47 3.99 0.16
CA VAL A 160 8.63 3.97 1.36
C VAL A 160 7.63 5.11 1.31
N TYR A 161 6.36 4.80 1.55
CA TYR A 161 5.27 5.76 1.60
C TYR A 161 4.57 5.64 2.95
N ASN A 162 4.76 6.63 3.83
CA ASN A 162 4.09 6.63 5.13
C ASN A 162 2.62 7.02 4.94
N ARG A 163 1.71 6.38 5.68
CA ARG A 163 0.29 6.71 5.67
C ARG A 163 0.04 8.17 6.06
N SER A 164 0.80 8.68 7.04
CA SER A 164 0.71 10.06 7.53
C SER A 164 0.99 11.12 6.47
N ASP A 165 1.73 10.76 5.42
CA ASP A 165 2.12 11.68 4.35
C ASP A 165 1.10 11.69 3.21
N ALA A 166 0.12 10.77 3.26
CA ALA A 166 -0.91 10.65 2.23
C ALA A 166 -2.06 11.62 2.50
N THR A 167 -2.62 12.16 1.42
CA THR A 167 -3.97 12.74 1.48
C THR A 167 -4.97 11.59 1.53
N TYR A 168 -5.75 11.54 2.62
CA TYR A 168 -6.76 10.52 2.86
C TYR A 168 -8.15 11.00 2.44
N THR A 169 -8.93 10.14 1.78
CA THR A 169 -10.33 10.41 1.43
C THR A 169 -11.16 9.15 1.64
N ALA A 170 -12.28 9.26 2.36
CA ALA A 170 -13.23 8.18 2.51
C ALA A 170 -14.66 8.71 2.59
N ALA A 171 -15.57 8.03 1.89
CA ALA A 171 -17.00 8.20 2.02
C ALA A 171 -17.67 6.83 2.10
N SER A 172 -18.62 6.67 3.02
CA SER A 172 -19.43 5.45 3.16
C SER A 172 -20.15 5.16 1.83
N GLY A 173 -20.00 3.94 1.30
CA GLY A 173 -20.59 3.53 0.02
C GLY A 173 -19.80 3.95 -1.23
N ASP A 174 -18.65 4.59 -1.04
CA ASP A 174 -17.63 4.84 -2.08
C ASP A 174 -16.32 4.15 -1.66
N ARG A 175 -15.18 4.50 -2.27
CA ARG A 175 -13.84 3.98 -1.98
C ARG A 175 -13.13 4.75 -0.86
N THR A 176 -12.28 4.03 -0.13
CA THR A 176 -11.29 4.62 0.77
C THR A 176 -9.97 4.77 0.03
N GLN A 177 -9.35 5.95 0.12
CA GLN A 177 -8.23 6.33 -0.73
C GLN A 177 -7.10 6.99 0.07
N TRP A 178 -5.87 6.66 -0.33
CA TRP A 178 -4.64 7.35 0.07
C TRP A 178 -3.90 7.81 -1.18
N GLN A 179 -3.51 9.07 -1.19
CA GLN A 179 -2.83 9.70 -2.32
C GLN A 179 -1.51 10.33 -1.88
N TRP A 180 -0.42 9.97 -2.54
CA TRP A 180 0.89 10.59 -2.36
C TRP A 180 1.30 11.35 -3.62
N SER A 181 1.89 12.52 -3.43
CA SER A 181 2.50 13.31 -4.50
C SER A 181 3.95 12.90 -4.69
N ILE A 182 4.32 12.57 -5.93
CA ILE A 182 5.68 12.17 -6.32
C ILE A 182 6.12 13.05 -7.49
N THR A 183 7.33 13.58 -7.44
CA THR A 183 7.87 14.43 -8.52
C THR A 183 8.78 13.62 -9.44
N GLN A 184 8.39 13.46 -10.71
CA GLN A 184 9.18 12.70 -11.69
C GLN A 184 8.83 13.05 -13.15
N THR A 185 9.71 12.69 -14.07
CA THR A 185 9.43 12.79 -15.50
C THR A 185 8.53 11.61 -15.93
N VAL A 186 7.46 11.91 -16.66
CA VAL A 186 6.55 10.91 -17.22
C VAL A 186 6.93 10.64 -18.67
N ALA A 187 7.30 9.42 -18.99
CA ALA A 187 7.61 9.06 -20.38
C ALA A 187 6.34 9.12 -21.25
N ALA A 188 6.49 9.55 -22.50
CA ALA A 188 5.42 9.59 -23.49
C ALA A 188 4.97 8.21 -23.99
N ASN A 189 5.63 7.12 -23.55
CA ASN A 189 5.30 5.76 -23.96
C ASN A 189 4.63 4.99 -22.81
N ASN A 190 3.99 3.87 -23.14
CA ASN A 190 3.35 3.00 -22.15
C ASN A 190 4.26 1.89 -21.62
N THR A 191 5.51 1.79 -22.07
CA THR A 191 6.41 0.66 -21.76
C THR A 191 7.48 1.01 -20.72
N SER A 192 7.76 2.29 -20.50
CA SER A 192 8.68 2.77 -19.49
C SER A 192 8.13 2.60 -18.08
N ALA A 193 9.04 2.45 -17.13
CA ALA A 193 8.75 2.51 -15.70
C ALA A 193 8.22 3.90 -15.29
N LEU A 194 7.47 3.92 -14.20
CA LEU A 194 7.00 5.15 -13.55
C LEU A 194 7.04 4.88 -12.04
N ILE A 195 8.00 5.50 -11.34
CA ILE A 195 8.27 5.21 -9.92
C ILE A 195 6.96 5.43 -9.12
N PRO A 196 6.63 4.52 -8.19
CA PRO A 196 7.46 3.41 -7.68
C PRO A 196 7.43 2.12 -8.50
N PHE A 197 6.63 2.07 -9.57
CA PHE A 197 6.44 0.86 -10.34
C PHE A 197 7.47 0.71 -11.47
N THR A 198 7.87 -0.54 -11.69
CA THR A 198 8.73 -0.92 -12.81
C THR A 198 8.01 -0.79 -14.15
N ALA A 199 8.70 -1.09 -15.25
CA ALA A 199 8.07 -1.21 -16.56
C ALA A 199 6.90 -2.24 -16.52
N PRO A 200 5.82 -2.03 -17.29
CA PRO A 200 4.72 -2.98 -17.36
C PRO A 200 5.15 -4.36 -17.81
N GLY A 201 4.47 -5.38 -17.29
CA GLY A 201 4.82 -6.79 -17.46
C GLY A 201 5.84 -7.30 -16.43
N ASN A 202 6.58 -6.41 -15.75
CA ASN A 202 7.47 -6.80 -14.67
C ASN A 202 6.74 -6.91 -13.33
N SER A 203 7.30 -7.73 -12.45
CA SER A 203 6.83 -7.86 -11.07
C SER A 203 7.35 -6.73 -10.18
N CYS A 204 6.52 -6.35 -9.21
CA CYS A 204 6.78 -5.35 -8.19
C CYS A 204 6.44 -5.95 -6.82
N SER A 205 7.29 -5.70 -5.82
CA SER A 205 7.02 -6.06 -4.42
C SER A 205 6.31 -4.92 -3.73
N ILE A 206 5.23 -5.20 -3.02
CA ILE A 206 4.48 -4.25 -2.20
C ILE A 206 4.37 -4.85 -0.80
N VAL A 207 4.75 -4.09 0.23
CA VAL A 207 4.70 -4.56 1.62
C VAL A 207 3.99 -3.52 2.47
N PHE A 208 2.90 -3.90 3.11
CA PHE A 208 2.25 -3.09 4.14
C PHE A 208 2.83 -3.44 5.51
N ASN A 209 3.12 -2.41 6.31
CA ASN A 209 3.65 -2.58 7.66
C ASN A 209 2.77 -1.80 8.66
N ARG A 210 2.43 -2.42 9.79
CA ARG A 210 1.90 -1.73 10.99
C ARG A 210 3.00 -1.44 12.03
N ASN A 211 4.03 -2.27 12.01
CA ASN A 211 5.13 -2.18 12.95
C ASN A 211 6.06 -0.99 12.60
N PRO A 212 6.72 -0.37 13.60
CA PRO A 212 7.64 0.74 13.39
C PRO A 212 8.78 0.41 12.41
#